data_AF-M4EJP0-F1
#
_entry.id   AF-M4EJP0-F1
#
_cell.length_a   1.000
_cell.length_b   1.000
_cell.length_c   1.000
_cell.angle_alpha   90.00
_cell.angle_beta   90.00
_cell.angle_gamma   90.00
#
_symmetry.space_group_name_H-M   'P 1'
#
loop_
_entity.id
_entity.type
_entity.pdbx_description
1 polymer ?
#
loop_
_entity_poly.entity_id
_entity_poly.type
_entity_poly.pdbx_seq_one_letter_code
_entity_poly.pdbx_strand_id
1 'polypeptide(L)'
;MWGAPAEPADSYYQIRPECTDVPNTKFKIKPGKTLSVRKWQAAFTQEGFLDMGKTLNRIQRGGIHPTIRGEVWEFLLGCYDPKSTFEEREQIRQRRRTQYASWKQECKQMFPVIGSGGFITAPVITEKGQPILDPLVLQETNLGEDSDFFKELESRGPLDKKVIQWMLTLHQIGLDVNRTDRTLVFYEKKENLSKLWDILALYAWIDNDVGYCQGMSDLCSPMIMLLEDEADAFWCFERLMRRLRGNFRSTGRSVGVEAQLTHLASITQIIDPKLHHHLENLGGGDYLFAIRMIMVQFRREFSFCDSLYLWEMMWALEYDPEMYSLYEEPEFEGEKTEGSSKGKPKSIKQCGKYERENMKNGGNSAEGPLPISVFLVASVLKDKSSKLMTEARGLDDVVKILNDITGNLDAKKACTGAMKLHKKYLKKVLNFFPLSLRFVSVTSFYLYTHNETSLAVF
;
A
#
# COMPACT_ATOMS: atom_id res chain seq x y z
N MET A 1 -0.68 -29.01 32.49
CA MET A 1 -1.57 -27.85 32.21
C MET A 1 -1.93 -27.87 30.74
N TRP A 2 -3.12 -28.34 30.41
CA TRP A 2 -3.64 -28.34 29.04
C TRP A 2 -4.03 -26.90 28.67
N GLY A 3 -3.63 -26.49 27.48
CA GLY A 3 -3.50 -25.08 27.08
C GLY A 3 -4.80 -24.30 27.18
N ALA A 4 -4.70 -23.09 27.75
CA ALA A 4 -5.70 -22.06 27.57
C ALA A 4 -6.02 -21.92 26.06
N PRO A 5 -7.29 -21.72 25.68
CA PRO A 5 -7.65 -21.46 24.29
C PRO A 5 -6.80 -20.30 23.79
N ALA A 6 -6.15 -20.48 22.63
CA ALA A 6 -5.36 -19.42 22.03
C ALA A 6 -6.28 -18.21 21.81
N GLU A 7 -5.85 -17.05 22.30
CA GLU A 7 -6.60 -15.82 22.19
C GLU A 7 -6.99 -15.55 20.72
N PRO A 8 -8.26 -15.25 20.41
CA PRO A 8 -8.68 -14.95 19.06
C PRO A 8 -7.91 -13.74 18.51
N ALA A 9 -7.45 -13.79 17.27
CA ALA A 9 -6.66 -12.68 16.71
C ALA A 9 -7.44 -11.35 16.62
N ASP A 10 -8.78 -11.41 16.56
CA ASP A 10 -9.65 -10.23 16.52
C ASP A 10 -9.83 -9.55 17.88
N SER A 11 -9.47 -10.20 19.00
CA SER A 11 -9.55 -9.54 20.33
C SER A 11 -8.65 -8.31 20.43
N TYR A 12 -7.59 -8.26 19.61
CA TYR A 12 -6.65 -7.15 19.52
C TYR A 12 -7.21 -5.94 18.77
N TYR A 13 -8.33 -6.09 18.07
CA TYR A 13 -8.93 -5.07 17.20
C TYR A 13 -10.42 -4.93 17.53
N GLN A 14 -10.70 -4.23 18.62
CA GLN A 14 -12.06 -4.11 19.14
C GLN A 14 -12.99 -3.45 18.11
N ILE A 15 -14.08 -4.14 17.83
CA ILE A 15 -15.18 -3.67 16.98
C ILE A 15 -16.26 -3.04 17.85
N ARG A 16 -16.86 -1.96 17.36
CA ARG A 16 -17.95 -1.27 18.03
C ARG A 16 -19.16 -2.21 18.16
N PRO A 17 -19.80 -2.29 19.34
CA PRO A 17 -20.89 -3.24 19.59
C PRO A 17 -22.06 -3.18 18.58
N GLU A 18 -22.34 -1.99 18.04
CA GLU A 18 -23.37 -1.74 17.03
C GLU A 18 -23.02 -2.24 15.62
N CYS A 19 -21.76 -2.57 15.36
CA CYS A 19 -21.28 -3.05 14.05
C CYS A 19 -21.31 -4.58 14.00
N THR A 20 -22.48 -5.17 13.73
CA THR A 20 -22.66 -6.63 13.70
C THR A 20 -22.22 -7.30 12.40
N ASP A 21 -22.15 -6.54 11.30
CA ASP A 21 -21.92 -7.09 9.95
C ASP A 21 -20.44 -7.09 9.54
N VAL A 22 -19.53 -7.03 10.53
CA VAL A 22 -18.09 -7.06 10.28
C VAL A 22 -17.63 -8.50 10.01
N PRO A 23 -16.90 -8.76 8.90
CA PRO A 23 -16.38 -10.10 8.63
C PRO A 23 -15.46 -10.61 9.73
N ASN A 24 -15.71 -11.84 10.20
CA ASN A 24 -14.84 -12.52 11.16
C ASN A 24 -13.47 -12.84 10.55
N THR A 25 -12.39 -12.74 11.35
CA THR A 25 -11.07 -13.12 10.85
C THR A 25 -10.90 -14.61 10.59
N LYS A 26 -10.25 -14.92 9.48
CA LYS A 26 -9.75 -16.26 9.16
C LYS A 26 -8.34 -16.50 9.68
N PHE A 27 -7.59 -15.45 9.99
CA PHE A 27 -6.30 -15.55 10.66
C PHE A 27 -6.47 -16.15 12.06
N LYS A 28 -5.59 -17.10 12.41
CA LYS A 28 -5.58 -17.74 13.72
C LYS A 28 -4.15 -17.77 14.24
N ILE A 29 -3.97 -17.32 15.48
CA ILE A 29 -2.69 -17.43 16.19
C ILE A 29 -2.44 -18.91 16.45
N LYS A 30 -1.39 -19.46 15.82
CA LYS A 30 -1.07 -20.88 15.88
C LYS A 30 0.22 -21.08 16.69
N PRO A 31 0.14 -21.67 17.90
CA PRO A 31 1.32 -22.01 18.68
C PRO A 31 2.36 -22.77 17.85
N GLY A 32 3.62 -22.38 17.99
CA GLY A 32 4.74 -22.93 17.20
C GLY A 32 4.86 -22.39 15.77
N LYS A 33 3.76 -22.00 15.12
CA LYS A 33 3.76 -21.52 13.72
C LYS A 33 3.84 -20.00 13.61
N THR A 34 2.98 -19.26 14.30
CA THR A 34 2.94 -17.78 14.28
C THR A 34 4.20 -17.19 14.90
N LEU A 35 4.70 -16.08 14.35
CA LEU A 35 5.84 -15.36 14.89
C LEU A 35 5.46 -14.75 16.25
N SER A 36 5.79 -15.46 17.33
CA SER A 36 5.58 -15.04 18.71
C SER A 36 6.68 -14.10 19.22
N VAL A 37 6.37 -13.29 20.24
CA VAL A 37 7.31 -12.39 20.94
C VAL A 37 8.64 -13.07 21.28
N ARG A 38 8.60 -14.21 21.97
CA ARG A 38 9.80 -14.99 22.34
C ARG A 38 10.71 -15.31 21.15
N LYS A 39 10.13 -15.58 19.98
CA LYS A 39 10.88 -16.01 18.80
C LYS A 39 11.31 -14.82 17.94
N TRP A 40 10.59 -13.70 18.04
CA TRP A 40 11.04 -12.40 17.54
C TRP A 40 12.30 -11.96 18.28
N GLN A 41 12.26 -11.93 19.62
CA GLN A 41 13.42 -11.61 20.45
C GLN A 41 14.61 -12.55 20.19
N ALA A 42 14.36 -13.85 20.08
CA ALA A 42 15.42 -14.83 19.78
C ALA A 42 15.95 -14.78 18.34
N ALA A 43 15.40 -13.93 17.47
CA ALA A 43 15.92 -13.72 16.12
C ALA A 43 17.03 -12.66 16.07
N PHE A 44 17.24 -11.90 17.15
CA PHE A 44 18.29 -10.89 17.25
C PHE A 44 19.58 -11.47 17.87
N THR A 45 20.73 -10.95 17.45
CA THR A 45 22.00 -11.11 18.17
C THR A 45 22.05 -10.22 19.41
N GLN A 46 23.10 -10.34 20.22
CA GLN A 46 23.30 -9.50 21.41
C GLN A 46 23.45 -8.02 21.05
N GLU A 47 24.06 -7.73 19.90
CA GLU A 47 24.26 -6.38 19.36
C GLU A 47 23.00 -5.83 18.67
N GLY A 48 22.04 -6.69 18.34
CA GLY A 48 20.77 -6.32 17.73
C GLY A 48 20.64 -6.56 16.23
N PHE A 49 21.52 -7.36 15.62
CA PHE A 49 21.35 -7.77 14.22
C PHE A 49 20.22 -8.80 14.10
N LEU A 50 19.31 -8.61 13.15
CA LEU A 50 18.15 -9.47 12.93
C LEU A 50 18.44 -10.58 11.93
N ASP A 51 18.16 -11.83 12.30
CA ASP A 51 18.08 -12.96 11.34
C ASP A 51 16.80 -12.87 10.49
N MET A 52 16.86 -12.00 9.48
CA MET A 52 15.72 -11.72 8.61
C MET A 52 15.26 -12.97 7.85
N GLY A 53 16.18 -13.85 7.46
CA GLY A 53 15.86 -15.10 6.77
C GLY A 53 14.97 -16.03 7.62
N LYS A 54 15.28 -16.21 8.91
CA LYS A 54 14.43 -16.98 9.83
C LYS A 54 13.09 -16.29 10.07
N THR A 55 13.09 -14.97 10.24
CA THR A 55 11.89 -14.15 10.44
C THR A 55 10.91 -14.30 9.27
N LEU A 56 11.36 -14.04 8.04
CA LEU A 56 10.55 -14.17 6.82
C LEU A 56 9.95 -15.57 6.67
N ASN A 57 10.74 -16.61 6.91
CA ASN A 57 10.27 -17.99 6.84
C ASN A 57 9.15 -18.28 7.85
N ARG A 58 9.17 -17.62 9.01
CA ARG A 58 8.15 -17.80 10.05
C ARG A 58 6.87 -17.03 9.73
N ILE A 59 6.99 -15.79 9.28
CA ILE A 59 5.87 -14.97 8.79
C ILE A 59 5.11 -15.74 7.70
N GLN A 60 5.82 -16.22 6.68
CA GLN A 60 5.21 -16.99 5.58
C GLN A 60 4.54 -18.30 6.03
N ARG A 61 4.91 -18.87 7.19
CA ARG A 61 4.29 -20.10 7.72
C ARG A 61 3.02 -19.82 8.50
N GLY A 62 2.99 -18.76 9.30
CA GLY A 62 1.93 -18.56 10.30
C GLY A 62 1.61 -17.12 10.68
N GLY A 63 2.10 -16.12 9.95
CA GLY A 63 1.87 -14.70 10.23
C GLY A 63 2.61 -14.18 11.46
N ILE A 64 2.29 -12.95 11.83
CA ILE A 64 2.85 -12.26 12.99
C ILE A 64 1.84 -12.25 14.14
N HIS A 65 2.32 -12.40 15.37
CA HIS A 65 1.47 -12.22 16.55
C HIS A 65 1.06 -10.74 16.66
N PRO A 66 -0.23 -10.40 16.87
CA PRO A 66 -0.70 -9.01 16.84
C PRO A 66 0.11 -8.02 17.68
N THR A 67 0.55 -8.44 18.87
CA THR A 67 1.32 -7.62 19.83
C THR A 67 2.69 -7.13 19.35
N ILE A 68 3.26 -7.72 18.30
CA ILE A 68 4.59 -7.33 17.77
C ILE A 68 4.52 -6.88 16.32
N ARG A 69 3.33 -6.64 15.78
CA ARG A 69 3.17 -6.22 14.39
C ARG A 69 3.91 -4.92 14.10
N GLY A 70 3.74 -3.89 14.95
CA GLY A 70 4.42 -2.60 14.81
C GLY A 70 5.94 -2.76 14.65
N GLU A 71 6.59 -3.40 15.62
CA GLU A 71 8.05 -3.63 15.60
C GLU A 71 8.52 -4.41 14.36
N VAL A 72 7.79 -5.45 13.95
CA VAL A 72 8.20 -6.27 12.79
C VAL A 72 7.96 -5.53 11.47
N TRP A 73 6.92 -4.70 11.40
CA TRP A 73 6.58 -3.91 10.22
C TRP A 73 7.66 -2.87 9.89
N GLU A 74 8.30 -2.28 10.90
CA GLU A 74 9.44 -1.38 10.71
C GLU A 74 10.57 -2.06 9.90
N PHE A 75 10.79 -3.37 10.06
CA PHE A 75 11.76 -4.11 9.24
C PHE A 75 11.19 -4.51 7.87
N LEU A 76 9.94 -4.99 7.80
CA LEU A 76 9.32 -5.44 6.55
C LEU A 76 9.13 -4.32 5.52
N LEU A 77 8.94 -3.08 6.01
CA LEU A 77 8.80 -1.88 5.20
C LEU A 77 10.14 -1.18 4.96
N GLY A 78 11.25 -1.67 5.51
CA GLY A 78 12.56 -1.04 5.31
C GLY A 78 12.73 0.27 6.08
N CYS A 79 12.05 0.44 7.21
CA CYS A 79 12.39 1.50 8.16
C CYS A 79 13.74 1.22 8.84
N TYR A 80 14.08 -0.06 9.06
CA TYR A 80 15.36 -0.47 9.63
C TYR A 80 16.06 -1.53 8.78
N ASP A 81 17.39 -1.42 8.67
CA ASP A 81 18.24 -2.47 8.12
C ASP A 81 18.32 -3.63 9.12
N PRO A 82 18.08 -4.89 8.74
CA PRO A 82 18.35 -6.05 9.59
C PRO A 82 19.79 -6.13 10.12
N LYS A 83 20.74 -5.49 9.45
CA LYS A 83 22.16 -5.39 9.86
C LYS A 83 22.45 -4.19 10.75
N SER A 84 21.46 -3.41 11.16
CA SER A 84 21.64 -2.38 12.19
C SER A 84 21.71 -2.98 13.60
N THR A 85 22.41 -2.32 14.49
CA THR A 85 22.43 -2.58 15.94
C THR A 85 21.20 -1.95 16.62
N PHE A 86 20.98 -2.26 17.91
CA PHE A 86 19.95 -1.57 18.70
C PHE A 86 20.20 -0.06 18.80
N GLU A 87 21.46 0.34 19.01
CA GLU A 87 21.83 1.74 19.17
C GLU A 87 21.63 2.55 17.88
N GLU A 88 22.05 2.01 16.73
CA GLU A 88 21.85 2.65 15.44
C GLU A 88 20.36 2.87 15.13
N ARG A 89 19.50 1.89 15.46
CA ARG A 89 18.04 2.05 15.26
C ARG A 89 17.45 3.13 16.15
N GLU A 90 17.92 3.27 17.38
CA GLU A 90 17.46 4.33 18.28
C GLU A 90 17.90 5.71 17.78
N GLN A 91 19.13 5.83 17.26
CA GLN A 91 19.61 7.06 16.61
C GLN A 91 18.78 7.40 15.36
N ILE A 92 18.48 6.41 14.51
CA ILE A 92 17.63 6.60 13.33
C ILE A 92 16.23 7.06 13.75
N ARG A 93 15.65 6.43 14.77
CA ARG A 93 14.34 6.79 15.33
C ARG A 93 14.34 8.24 15.79
N GLN A 94 15.29 8.64 16.64
CA GLN A 94 15.37 10.01 17.15
C GLN A 94 15.53 11.05 16.03
N ARG A 95 16.38 10.77 15.05
CA ARG A 95 16.57 11.62 13.86
C ARG A 95 15.26 11.79 13.08
N ARG A 96 14.56 10.68 12.83
CA ARG A 96 13.29 10.65 12.09
C ARG A 96 12.15 11.34 12.82
N ARG A 97 12.06 11.19 14.14
CA ARG A 97 11.09 11.92 14.99
C ARG A 97 11.34 13.42 14.96
N THR A 98 12.61 13.83 15.03
CA THR A 98 13.01 15.23 14.92
C THR A 98 12.65 15.81 13.54
N GLN A 99 12.94 15.07 12.46
CA GLN A 99 12.60 15.46 11.09
C GLN A 99 11.08 15.64 10.92
N TYR A 100 10.30 14.66 11.39
CA TYR A 100 8.84 14.73 11.34
C TYR A 100 8.30 15.93 12.12
N ALA A 101 8.82 16.20 13.32
CA ALA A 101 8.43 17.36 14.11
C ALA A 101 8.74 18.69 13.40
N SER A 102 9.88 18.78 12.71
CA SER A 102 10.25 19.94 11.90
C SER A 102 9.25 20.17 10.76
N TRP A 103 8.90 19.13 10.01
CA TRP A 103 7.91 19.22 8.93
C TRP A 103 6.51 19.54 9.45
N LYS A 104 6.13 18.98 10.60
CA LYS A 104 4.85 19.28 11.26
C LYS A 104 4.78 20.75 11.65
N GLN A 105 5.88 21.31 12.15
CA GLN A 105 5.97 22.73 12.52
C GLN A 105 5.90 23.65 11.29
N GLU A 106 6.56 23.29 10.19
CA GLU A 106 6.46 24.03 8.91
C GLU A 106 5.01 24.03 8.40
N CYS A 107 4.37 22.85 8.34
CA CYS A 107 2.96 22.73 7.94
C CYS A 107 2.03 23.54 8.86
N LYS A 108 2.30 23.55 10.17
CA LYS A 108 1.53 24.32 11.15
C LYS A 108 1.66 25.84 10.97
N GLN A 109 2.81 26.34 10.55
CA GLN A 109 2.98 27.76 10.21
C GLN A 109 2.18 28.18 8.97
N MET A 110 1.92 27.24 8.06
CA MET A 110 1.09 27.46 6.88
C MET A 110 -0.40 27.24 7.17
N PHE A 111 -0.74 26.27 8.01
CA PHE A 111 -2.11 25.97 8.42
C PHE A 111 -2.18 25.52 9.89
N PRO A 112 -2.60 26.39 10.83
CA PRO A 112 -2.47 26.14 12.28
C PRO A 112 -3.25 24.95 12.85
N VAL A 113 -4.20 24.38 12.09
CA VAL A 113 -4.94 23.18 12.49
C VAL A 113 -4.03 21.95 12.54
N ILE A 114 -2.94 21.92 11.76
CA ILE A 114 -1.97 20.82 11.78
C ILE A 114 -1.39 20.65 13.19
N GLY A 115 -1.53 19.45 13.75
CA GLY A 115 -1.06 19.16 15.10
C GLY A 115 -1.88 19.78 16.23
N SER A 116 -3.08 20.29 15.95
CA SER A 116 -3.97 20.88 16.96
C SER A 116 -4.86 19.85 17.68
N GLY A 117 -4.96 18.61 17.17
CA GLY A 117 -5.96 17.63 17.59
C GLY A 117 -7.32 17.80 16.90
N GLY A 118 -7.45 18.76 15.98
CA GLY A 118 -8.58 18.94 15.08
C GLY A 118 -8.21 18.64 13.61
N PHE A 119 -9.22 18.60 12.76
CA PHE A 119 -9.10 18.50 11.30
C PHE A 119 -10.34 19.12 10.66
N ILE A 120 -10.28 19.41 9.35
CA ILE A 120 -11.35 20.06 8.59
C ILE A 120 -11.99 19.13 7.57
N THR A 121 -13.27 19.34 7.28
CA THR A 121 -13.99 18.60 6.22
C THR A 121 -14.55 19.49 5.12
N ALA A 122 -14.46 20.81 5.27
CA ALA A 122 -14.82 21.81 4.28
C ALA A 122 -13.58 22.61 3.81
N PRO A 123 -13.59 23.12 2.56
CA PRO A 123 -12.48 23.86 2.00
C PRO A 123 -12.27 25.20 2.72
N VAL A 124 -11.01 25.58 2.91
CA VAL A 124 -10.60 26.82 3.62
C VAL A 124 -10.08 27.91 2.69
N ILE A 125 -9.83 27.56 1.42
CA ILE A 125 -9.36 28.49 0.40
C ILE A 125 -9.99 28.15 -0.96
N THR A 126 -10.05 29.14 -1.86
CA THR A 126 -10.40 28.96 -3.27
C THR A 126 -9.20 28.49 -4.09
N GLU A 127 -9.42 28.10 -5.34
CA GLU A 127 -8.35 27.77 -6.30
C GLU A 127 -7.35 28.91 -6.54
N LYS A 128 -7.76 30.16 -6.27
CA LYS A 128 -6.91 31.35 -6.35
C LYS A 128 -6.16 31.65 -5.05
N GLY A 129 -6.30 30.80 -4.03
CA GLY A 129 -5.68 30.98 -2.72
C GLY A 129 -6.39 31.98 -1.81
N GLN A 130 -7.61 32.40 -2.15
CA GLN A 130 -8.38 33.34 -1.30
C GLN A 130 -9.07 32.58 -0.17
N PRO A 131 -9.04 33.05 1.07
CA PRO A 131 -9.67 32.36 2.19
C PRO A 131 -11.20 32.22 2.04
N ILE A 132 -11.71 31.10 2.56
CA ILE A 132 -13.14 30.78 2.66
C ILE A 132 -13.49 30.70 4.14
N LEU A 133 -14.43 31.54 4.58
CA LEU A 133 -14.97 31.51 5.93
C LEU A 133 -16.20 30.60 5.95
N ASP A 134 -15.96 29.29 6.01
CA ASP A 134 -17.03 28.30 6.13
C ASP A 134 -17.40 28.10 7.61
N PRO A 135 -18.68 28.27 8.00
CA PRO A 135 -19.14 28.06 9.38
C PRO A 135 -18.80 26.67 9.94
N LEU A 136 -18.78 25.63 9.10
CA LEU A 136 -18.42 24.29 9.51
C LEU A 136 -16.94 24.22 9.92
N VAL A 137 -16.04 24.84 9.15
CA VAL A 137 -14.61 24.90 9.49
C VAL A 137 -14.41 25.63 10.81
N LEU A 138 -15.11 26.75 11.04
CA LEU A 138 -15.02 27.51 12.28
C LEU A 138 -15.55 26.73 13.51
N GLN A 139 -16.44 25.77 13.30
CA GLN A 139 -16.91 24.86 14.35
C GLN A 139 -15.97 23.67 14.57
N GLU A 140 -15.42 23.11 13.49
CA GLU A 140 -14.50 21.96 13.52
C GLU A 140 -13.12 22.32 14.10
N THR A 141 -12.72 23.58 13.88
CA THR A 141 -11.44 24.14 14.28
C THR A 141 -11.64 25.17 15.37
N ASN A 142 -10.65 25.36 16.25
CA ASN A 142 -10.67 26.48 17.20
C ASN A 142 -10.21 27.81 16.56
N LEU A 143 -10.25 27.90 15.22
CA LEU A 143 -9.94 29.14 14.49
C LEU A 143 -11.22 29.98 14.51
N GLY A 144 -11.34 30.93 15.44
CA GLY A 144 -12.49 31.83 15.48
C GLY A 144 -12.60 32.70 14.22
N GLU A 145 -13.78 33.32 14.00
CA GLU A 145 -14.05 34.27 12.90
C GLU A 145 -13.02 35.41 12.83
N ASP A 146 -12.45 35.77 13.98
CA ASP A 146 -11.49 36.86 14.13
C ASP A 146 -10.02 36.37 14.15
N SER A 147 -9.76 35.08 13.87
CA SER A 147 -8.43 34.49 14.03
C SER A 147 -7.39 35.18 13.16
N ASP A 148 -6.23 35.44 13.76
CA ASP A 148 -5.08 36.06 13.09
C ASP A 148 -4.68 35.30 11.82
N PHE A 149 -4.98 34.00 11.72
CA PHE A 149 -4.69 33.19 10.55
C PHE A 149 -5.36 33.70 9.27
N PHE A 150 -6.68 33.91 9.26
CA PHE A 150 -7.39 34.32 8.04
C PHE A 150 -7.01 35.75 7.63
N LYS A 151 -6.85 36.64 8.61
CA LYS A 151 -6.34 38.01 8.39
C LYS A 151 -4.92 38.01 7.85
N GLU A 152 -4.03 37.18 8.41
CA GLU A 152 -2.68 37.00 7.91
C GLU A 152 -2.69 36.46 6.48
N LEU A 153 -3.55 35.48 6.18
CA LEU A 153 -3.66 34.89 4.84
C LEU A 153 -4.10 35.92 3.79
N GLU A 154 -5.05 36.79 4.12
CA GLU A 154 -5.45 37.91 3.26
C GLU A 154 -4.31 38.94 3.08
N SER A 155 -3.51 39.17 4.12
CA SER A 155 -2.41 40.14 4.09
C SER A 155 -1.12 39.64 3.44
N ARG A 156 -0.89 38.33 3.38
CA ARG A 156 0.37 37.68 2.95
C ARG A 156 0.66 37.76 1.45
N GLY A 157 -0.16 38.45 0.66
CA GLY A 157 -0.05 38.46 -0.80
C GLY A 157 -0.41 37.10 -1.41
N PRO A 158 -0.15 36.87 -2.71
CA PRO A 158 -0.52 35.61 -3.34
C PRO A 158 0.28 34.45 -2.74
N LEU A 159 -0.43 33.43 -2.24
CA LEU A 159 0.18 32.21 -1.74
C LEU A 159 0.96 31.49 -2.84
N ASP A 160 2.01 30.77 -2.43
CA ASP A 160 2.73 29.89 -3.34
C ASP A 160 1.81 28.79 -3.88
N LYS A 161 1.99 28.42 -5.16
CA LYS A 161 1.14 27.42 -5.82
C LYS A 161 1.16 26.07 -5.11
N LYS A 162 2.30 25.65 -4.55
CA LYS A 162 2.42 24.40 -3.79
C LYS A 162 1.56 24.46 -2.53
N VAL A 163 1.57 25.59 -1.83
CA VAL A 163 0.76 25.81 -0.61
C VAL A 163 -0.73 25.80 -0.94
N ILE A 164 -1.15 26.50 -2.00
CA ILE A 164 -2.55 26.48 -2.47
C ILE A 164 -2.98 25.06 -2.78
N GLN A 165 -2.21 24.33 -3.59
CA GLN A 165 -2.54 22.96 -3.99
C GLN A 165 -2.65 22.03 -2.77
N TRP A 166 -1.72 22.14 -1.82
CA TRP A 166 -1.75 21.35 -0.59
C TRP A 166 -2.98 21.68 0.27
N MET A 167 -3.25 22.96 0.54
CA MET A 167 -4.41 23.39 1.33
C MET A 167 -5.74 22.96 0.70
N LEU A 168 -5.85 22.98 -0.62
CA LEU A 168 -7.04 22.47 -1.33
C LEU A 168 -7.28 20.97 -1.09
N THR A 169 -6.25 20.18 -0.81
CA THR A 169 -6.42 18.73 -0.51
C THR A 169 -6.88 18.44 0.91
N LEU A 170 -6.66 19.34 1.87
CA LEU A 170 -6.81 19.05 3.30
C LEU A 170 -8.23 18.66 3.72
N HIS A 171 -9.25 19.28 3.13
CA HIS A 171 -10.65 18.95 3.41
C HIS A 171 -11.02 17.56 2.88
N GLN A 172 -10.51 17.18 1.71
CA GLN A 172 -10.71 15.84 1.14
C GLN A 172 -10.05 14.76 2.00
N ILE A 173 -8.89 15.05 2.57
CA ILE A 173 -8.26 14.18 3.58
C ILE A 173 -9.19 14.02 4.78
N GLY A 174 -9.75 15.12 5.30
CA GLY A 174 -10.66 15.06 6.45
C GLY A 174 -11.96 14.30 6.20
N LEU A 175 -12.55 14.46 5.01
CA LEU A 175 -13.71 13.66 4.58
C LEU A 175 -13.39 12.16 4.57
N ASP A 176 -12.19 11.80 4.11
CA ASP A 176 -11.73 10.41 4.09
C ASP A 176 -11.42 9.87 5.48
N VAL A 177 -10.75 10.64 6.32
CA VAL A 177 -10.49 10.31 7.73
C VAL A 177 -11.80 10.04 8.47
N ASN A 178 -12.82 10.87 8.25
CA ASN A 178 -14.12 10.73 8.91
C ASN A 178 -14.85 9.41 8.61
N ARG A 179 -14.59 8.82 7.43
CA ARG A 179 -15.19 7.55 7.00
C ARG A 179 -14.26 6.33 7.15
N THR A 180 -13.00 6.52 7.53
CA THR A 180 -12.03 5.43 7.69
C THR A 180 -12.34 4.56 8.91
N ASP A 181 -12.47 3.25 8.68
CA ASP A 181 -12.52 2.20 9.70
C ASP A 181 -13.42 2.46 10.90
N ARG A 182 -14.58 3.09 10.65
CA ARG A 182 -15.56 3.49 11.67
C ARG A 182 -16.23 2.35 12.43
N THR A 183 -15.94 1.10 12.07
CA THR A 183 -16.33 -0.09 12.83
C THR A 183 -15.38 -0.41 13.97
N LEU A 184 -14.14 0.10 13.97
CA LEU A 184 -13.17 -0.09 15.04
C LEU A 184 -13.38 0.94 16.16
N VAL A 185 -13.37 0.47 17.41
CA VAL A 185 -13.45 1.33 18.61
C VAL A 185 -12.30 2.34 18.65
N PHE A 186 -11.14 1.99 18.09
CA PHE A 186 -9.98 2.87 17.99
C PHE A 186 -10.32 4.24 17.36
N TYR A 187 -11.19 4.27 16.35
CA TYR A 187 -11.57 5.50 15.63
C TYR A 187 -12.74 6.27 16.26
N GLU A 188 -13.22 5.86 17.43
CA GLU A 188 -14.15 6.70 18.22
C GLU A 188 -13.43 7.89 18.86
N LYS A 189 -12.13 7.74 19.14
CA LYS A 189 -11.32 8.81 19.73
C LYS A 189 -10.95 9.84 18.67
N LYS A 190 -11.34 11.09 18.89
CA LYS A 190 -10.97 12.23 18.02
C LYS A 190 -9.46 12.35 17.84
N GLU A 191 -8.68 12.08 18.89
CA GLU A 191 -7.21 12.08 18.87
C GLU A 191 -6.62 11.15 17.80
N ASN A 192 -7.23 9.97 17.59
CA ASN A 192 -6.76 9.01 16.59
C ASN A 192 -7.13 9.44 15.16
N LEU A 193 -8.28 10.09 14.99
CA LEU A 193 -8.68 10.68 13.71
C LEU A 193 -7.79 11.88 13.35
N SER A 194 -7.49 12.76 14.32
CA SER A 194 -6.58 13.88 14.09
C SER A 194 -5.15 13.40 13.78
N LYS A 195 -4.67 12.35 14.47
CA LYS A 195 -3.38 11.71 14.17
C LYS A 195 -3.34 11.18 12.73
N LEU A 196 -4.41 10.53 12.28
CA LEU A 196 -4.53 10.05 10.89
C LEU A 196 -4.48 11.21 9.89
N TRP A 197 -5.23 12.27 10.17
CA TRP A 197 -5.30 13.46 9.31
C TRP A 197 -3.96 14.18 9.22
N ASP A 198 -3.28 14.40 10.36
CA ASP A 198 -1.96 15.04 10.41
C ASP A 198 -0.93 14.27 9.56
N ILE A 199 -0.84 12.95 9.73
CA ILE A 199 0.10 12.11 8.95
C ILE A 199 -0.17 12.22 7.44
N LEU A 200 -1.44 12.15 7.02
CA LEU A 200 -1.81 12.23 5.62
C LEU A 200 -1.56 13.63 5.04
N ALA A 201 -1.88 14.68 5.80
CA ALA A 201 -1.62 16.06 5.41
C ALA A 201 -0.13 16.33 5.26
N LEU A 202 0.70 15.86 6.20
CA LEU A 202 2.16 15.97 6.10
C LEU A 202 2.70 15.18 4.92
N TYR A 203 2.25 13.95 4.69
CA TYR A 203 2.72 13.17 3.53
C TYR A 203 2.40 13.89 2.22
N ALA A 204 1.19 14.44 2.08
CA ALA A 204 0.80 15.20 0.89
C ALA A 204 1.63 16.47 0.65
N TRP A 205 2.22 17.06 1.70
CA TRP A 205 3.16 18.17 1.59
C TRP A 205 4.56 17.73 1.14
N ILE A 206 5.02 16.59 1.65
CA ILE A 206 6.37 16.06 1.44
C ILE A 206 6.53 15.43 0.04
N ASP A 207 5.60 14.57 -0.38
CA ASP A 207 5.61 13.96 -1.72
C ASP A 207 4.53 14.63 -2.58
N ASN A 208 4.78 15.88 -3.00
CA ASN A 208 3.82 16.69 -3.78
C ASN A 208 3.47 16.10 -5.15
N ASP A 209 4.37 15.28 -5.72
CA ASP A 209 4.14 14.53 -6.96
C ASP A 209 2.99 13.53 -6.82
N VAL A 210 2.81 12.96 -5.63
CA VAL A 210 1.70 12.06 -5.30
C VAL A 210 0.56 12.85 -4.65
N GLY A 211 0.90 13.76 -3.74
CA GLY A 211 -0.05 14.48 -2.89
C GLY A 211 -0.89 13.53 -2.05
N TYR A 212 -2.20 13.77 -2.04
CA TYR A 212 -3.18 12.88 -1.44
C TYR A 212 -4.11 12.31 -2.52
N CYS A 213 -4.30 10.99 -2.47
CA CYS A 213 -5.24 10.26 -3.28
C CYS A 213 -6.22 9.48 -2.40
N GLN A 214 -7.47 9.39 -2.84
CA GLN A 214 -8.51 8.65 -2.15
C GLN A 214 -8.07 7.18 -1.92
N GLY A 215 -8.21 6.70 -0.68
CA GLY A 215 -7.77 5.37 -0.26
C GLY A 215 -6.44 5.35 0.48
N MET A 216 -5.65 6.42 0.47
CA MET A 216 -4.44 6.51 1.30
C MET A 216 -4.74 6.46 2.80
N SER A 217 -5.90 6.95 3.24
CA SER A 217 -6.34 6.81 4.63
C SER A 217 -6.52 5.35 5.06
N ASP A 218 -6.95 4.46 4.15
CA ASP A 218 -7.08 3.02 4.40
C ASP A 218 -5.73 2.33 4.55
N LEU A 219 -4.70 2.84 3.87
CA LEU A 219 -3.31 2.36 3.96
C LEU A 219 -2.62 2.87 5.24
N CYS A 220 -2.90 4.10 5.64
CA CYS A 220 -2.31 4.73 6.82
C CYS A 220 -2.96 4.25 8.13
N SER A 221 -4.25 3.90 8.10
CA SER A 221 -5.01 3.48 9.27
C SER A 221 -4.32 2.39 10.12
N PRO A 222 -3.82 1.29 9.54
CA PRO A 222 -3.07 0.32 10.32
C PRO A 222 -1.80 0.84 10.97
N MET A 223 -1.09 1.79 10.35
CA MET A 223 0.16 2.33 10.89
C MET A 223 -0.08 3.04 12.21
N ILE A 224 -1.10 3.89 12.27
CA ILE A 224 -1.40 4.66 13.48
C ILE A 224 -1.92 3.80 14.63
N MET A 225 -2.50 2.65 14.31
CA MET A 225 -3.06 1.73 15.30
C MET A 225 -2.02 0.73 15.82
N LEU A 226 -0.98 0.45 15.03
CA LEU A 226 0.10 -0.46 15.40
C LEU A 226 1.30 0.25 16.03
N LEU A 227 1.48 1.55 15.77
CA LEU A 227 2.62 2.35 16.20
C LEU A 227 2.14 3.47 17.13
N GLU A 228 2.66 3.48 18.36
CA GLU A 228 2.26 4.42 19.40
C GLU A 228 2.63 5.85 19.04
N ASP A 229 3.87 6.08 18.59
CA ASP A 229 4.38 7.38 18.18
C ASP A 229 3.86 7.78 16.79
N GLU A 230 3.50 9.04 16.61
CA GLU A 230 3.00 9.58 15.35
C GLU A 230 4.04 9.63 14.24
N ALA A 231 5.27 9.98 14.58
CA ALA A 231 6.35 10.03 13.60
C ALA A 231 6.73 8.63 13.12
N ASP A 232 6.76 7.64 14.02
CA ASP A 232 7.06 6.25 13.63
C ASP A 232 5.98 5.71 12.68
N ALA A 233 4.71 6.04 12.95
CA ALA A 233 3.58 5.74 12.06
C ALA A 233 3.71 6.44 10.69
N PHE A 234 4.10 7.72 10.69
CA PHE A 234 4.38 8.46 9.45
C PHE A 234 5.47 7.78 8.63
N TRP A 235 6.60 7.41 9.24
CA TRP A 235 7.71 6.81 8.50
C TRP A 235 7.35 5.43 7.97
N CYS A 236 6.63 4.59 8.72
CA CYS A 236 6.11 3.33 8.18
C CYS A 236 5.14 3.56 7.01
N PHE A 237 4.27 4.56 7.11
CA PHE A 237 3.37 4.95 6.01
C PHE A 237 4.14 5.46 4.78
N GLU A 238 5.13 6.33 4.95
CA GLU A 238 5.99 6.84 3.88
C GLU A 238 6.71 5.70 3.15
N ARG A 239 7.28 4.74 3.91
CA ARG A 239 7.93 3.56 3.33
C ARG A 239 6.96 2.65 2.58
N LEU A 240 5.73 2.50 3.08
CA LEU A 240 4.67 1.80 2.32
C LEU A 240 4.34 2.56 1.03
N MET A 241 4.20 3.88 1.10
CA MET A 241 3.90 4.69 -0.07
C MET A 241 5.02 4.68 -1.10
N ARG A 242 6.31 4.60 -0.73
CA ARG A 242 7.41 4.39 -1.69
C ARG A 242 7.20 3.15 -2.57
N ARG A 243 6.67 2.07 -1.98
CA ARG A 243 6.36 0.82 -2.72
C ARG A 243 5.15 0.96 -3.64
N LEU A 244 4.18 1.77 -3.24
CA LEU A 244 2.93 1.96 -3.95
C LEU A 244 2.92 3.22 -4.82
N ARG A 245 3.99 4.01 -4.80
CA ARG A 245 4.08 5.35 -5.41
C ARG A 245 3.67 5.34 -6.87
N GLY A 246 4.10 4.31 -7.60
CA GLY A 246 3.74 4.11 -9.01
C GLY A 246 2.25 3.92 -9.27
N ASN A 247 1.44 3.52 -8.28
CA ASN A 247 -0.01 3.37 -8.42
C ASN A 247 -0.76 4.71 -8.23
N PHE A 248 -0.20 5.61 -7.41
CA PHE A 248 -0.85 6.86 -7.00
C PHE A 248 -0.38 8.07 -7.80
N ARG A 249 0.82 8.02 -8.41
CA ARG A 249 1.31 9.09 -9.27
C ARG A 249 0.37 9.24 -10.47
N SER A 250 -0.24 10.42 -10.61
CA SER A 250 -1.00 10.79 -11.81
C SER A 250 -0.11 11.66 -12.69
N THR A 251 0.09 11.25 -13.94
CA THR A 251 0.68 12.13 -14.96
C THR A 251 -0.44 12.70 -15.80
N GLY A 252 -0.23 13.84 -16.46
CA GLY A 252 -1.26 14.45 -17.32
C GLY A 252 -1.74 13.59 -18.50
N ARG A 253 -1.21 12.36 -18.66
CA ARG A 253 -1.58 11.40 -19.73
C ARG A 253 -2.04 10.03 -19.22
N SER A 254 -1.78 9.65 -17.97
CA SER A 254 -2.19 8.35 -17.41
C SER A 254 -2.19 8.35 -15.87
N VAL A 255 -3.06 7.51 -15.31
CA VAL A 255 -3.11 7.22 -13.86
C VAL A 255 -2.17 6.05 -13.59
N GLY A 256 -1.30 6.16 -12.58
CA GLY A 256 -0.26 5.17 -12.29
C GLY A 256 -0.75 3.72 -12.15
N VAL A 257 -1.96 3.51 -11.63
CA VAL A 257 -2.58 2.17 -11.50
C VAL A 257 -2.84 1.47 -12.85
N GLU A 258 -2.96 2.22 -13.95
CA GLU A 258 -3.23 1.70 -15.29
C GLU A 258 -2.19 0.67 -15.75
N ALA A 259 -0.91 0.87 -15.38
CA ALA A 259 0.15 -0.09 -15.65
C ALA A 259 -0.13 -1.44 -14.97
N GLN A 260 -0.55 -1.44 -13.71
CA GLN A 260 -0.87 -2.67 -12.97
C GLN A 260 -2.10 -3.39 -13.55
N LEU A 261 -3.11 -2.63 -14.01
CA LEU A 261 -4.29 -3.20 -14.68
C LEU A 261 -3.94 -3.82 -16.03
N THR A 262 -3.07 -3.16 -16.79
CA THR A 262 -2.56 -3.69 -18.06
C THR A 262 -1.78 -4.99 -17.85
N HIS A 263 -0.96 -5.04 -16.79
CA HIS A 263 -0.27 -6.28 -16.40
C HIS A 263 -1.26 -7.35 -15.94
N LEU A 264 -2.31 -7.01 -15.19
CA LEU A 264 -3.37 -7.93 -14.78
C LEU A 264 -4.11 -8.52 -15.99
N ALA A 265 -4.46 -7.69 -16.97
CA ALA A 265 -5.09 -8.09 -18.21
C ALA A 265 -4.21 -9.10 -18.96
N SER A 266 -2.92 -8.76 -19.13
CA SER A 266 -1.91 -9.60 -19.79
C SER A 266 -1.68 -10.93 -19.07
N ILE A 267 -1.56 -10.92 -17.74
CA ILE A 267 -1.45 -12.14 -16.93
C ILE A 267 -2.70 -13.01 -17.12
N THR A 268 -3.89 -12.42 -17.07
CA THR A 268 -5.15 -13.15 -17.21
C THR A 268 -5.28 -13.76 -18.61
N GLN A 269 -4.91 -13.03 -19.66
CA GLN A 269 -4.88 -13.51 -21.04
C GLN A 269 -3.95 -14.73 -21.19
N ILE A 270 -2.75 -14.68 -20.60
CA ILE A 270 -1.78 -15.78 -20.67
C ILE A 270 -2.22 -16.99 -19.83
N ILE A 271 -2.79 -16.76 -18.65
CA ILE A 271 -3.09 -17.81 -17.67
C ILE A 271 -4.45 -18.47 -17.90
N ASP A 272 -5.45 -17.68 -18.29
CA ASP A 272 -6.85 -18.04 -18.49
C ASP A 272 -7.48 -17.22 -19.65
N PRO A 273 -7.07 -17.47 -20.92
CA PRO A 273 -7.50 -16.67 -22.07
C PRO A 273 -9.02 -16.64 -22.27
N LYS A 274 -9.72 -17.72 -21.91
CA LYS A 274 -11.18 -17.80 -22.01
C LYS A 274 -11.87 -16.79 -21.09
N LEU A 275 -11.37 -16.66 -19.86
CA LEU A 275 -11.87 -15.67 -18.91
C LEU A 275 -11.57 -14.26 -19.40
N HIS A 276 -10.35 -14.00 -19.88
CA HIS A 276 -9.97 -12.69 -20.39
C HIS A 276 -10.88 -12.25 -21.54
N HIS A 277 -11.07 -13.09 -22.55
CA HIS A 277 -11.95 -12.78 -23.68
C HIS A 277 -13.41 -12.59 -23.27
N HIS A 278 -13.90 -13.37 -22.30
CA HIS A 278 -15.25 -13.16 -21.75
C HIS A 278 -15.38 -11.78 -21.09
N LEU A 279 -14.42 -11.40 -20.23
CA LEU A 279 -14.43 -10.08 -19.59
C LEU A 279 -14.33 -8.94 -20.61
N GLU A 280 -13.52 -9.10 -21.65
CA GLU A 280 -13.40 -8.15 -22.76
C GLU A 280 -14.74 -7.97 -23.50
N ASN A 281 -15.43 -9.07 -23.83
CA ASN A 281 -16.75 -9.03 -24.46
C ASN A 281 -17.83 -8.37 -23.59
N LEU A 282 -17.65 -8.39 -22.26
CA LEU A 282 -18.51 -7.68 -21.31
C LEU A 282 -18.15 -6.19 -21.16
N GLY A 283 -17.13 -5.69 -21.88
CA GLY A 283 -16.62 -4.33 -21.76
C GLY A 283 -15.63 -4.11 -20.60
N GLY A 284 -15.15 -5.18 -19.96
CA GLY A 284 -14.22 -5.15 -18.82
C GLY A 284 -12.78 -5.54 -19.15
N GLY A 285 -12.34 -5.32 -20.39
CA GLY A 285 -10.99 -5.66 -20.85
C GLY A 285 -9.87 -4.84 -20.21
N ASP A 286 -10.20 -3.68 -19.64
CA ASP A 286 -9.30 -2.78 -18.92
C ASP A 286 -9.18 -3.09 -17.41
N TYR A 287 -10.01 -4.01 -16.90
CA TYR A 287 -10.01 -4.46 -15.51
C TYR A 287 -10.25 -3.35 -14.46
N LEU A 288 -10.91 -2.24 -14.81
CA LEU A 288 -11.15 -1.12 -13.87
C LEU A 288 -11.87 -1.55 -12.58
N PHE A 289 -12.68 -2.62 -12.62
CA PHE A 289 -13.32 -3.21 -11.44
C PHE A 289 -12.33 -3.69 -10.36
N ALA A 290 -11.04 -3.88 -10.71
CA ALA A 290 -9.98 -4.32 -9.81
C ALA A 290 -9.17 -3.17 -9.19
N ILE A 291 -9.41 -1.91 -9.60
CA ILE A 291 -8.64 -0.73 -9.12
C ILE A 291 -8.55 -0.71 -7.59
N ARG A 292 -9.68 -0.88 -6.90
CA ARG A 292 -9.74 -0.81 -5.44
C ARG A 292 -8.83 -1.86 -4.80
N MET A 293 -8.84 -3.10 -5.31
CA MET A 293 -8.03 -4.20 -4.76
C MET A 293 -6.52 -3.89 -4.85
N ILE A 294 -6.09 -3.22 -5.93
CA ILE A 294 -4.69 -2.84 -6.15
C ILE A 294 -4.32 -1.59 -5.34
N MET A 295 -5.15 -0.54 -5.39
CA MET A 295 -4.86 0.75 -4.76
C MET A 295 -4.73 0.64 -3.25
N VAL A 296 -5.70 -0.03 -2.60
CA VAL A 296 -5.72 -0.18 -1.14
C VAL A 296 -5.28 -1.58 -0.68
N GLN A 297 -4.56 -2.32 -1.53
CA GLN A 297 -3.97 -3.62 -1.20
C GLN A 297 -4.97 -4.58 -0.52
N PHE A 298 -6.15 -4.73 -1.12
CA PHE A 298 -7.26 -5.55 -0.62
C PHE A 298 -7.84 -5.14 0.75
N ARG A 299 -7.57 -3.94 1.27
CA ARG A 299 -8.07 -3.50 2.58
C ARG A 299 -9.59 -3.56 2.67
N ARG A 300 -10.32 -3.34 1.57
CA ARG A 300 -11.79 -3.32 1.55
C ARG A 300 -12.41 -4.71 1.33
N GLU A 301 -11.59 -5.71 1.01
CA GLU A 301 -12.01 -7.06 0.66
C GLU A 301 -11.83 -8.05 1.83
N PHE A 302 -11.12 -7.64 2.89
CA PHE A 302 -10.82 -8.44 4.08
C PHE A 302 -11.27 -7.75 5.38
N SER A 303 -11.42 -8.55 6.43
CA SER A 303 -11.48 -8.05 7.81
C SER A 303 -10.19 -7.27 8.13
N PHE A 304 -10.22 -6.34 9.08
CA PHE A 304 -9.04 -5.56 9.45
C PHE A 304 -7.84 -6.49 9.77
N CYS A 305 -8.06 -7.50 10.61
CA CYS A 305 -7.02 -8.44 11.01
C CYS A 305 -6.46 -9.28 9.84
N ASP A 306 -7.34 -9.71 8.91
CA ASP A 306 -6.91 -10.45 7.73
C ASP A 306 -6.18 -9.57 6.71
N SER A 307 -6.53 -8.28 6.59
CA SER A 307 -5.77 -7.31 5.78
C SER A 307 -4.34 -7.19 6.27
N LEU A 308 -4.14 -7.05 7.59
CA LEU A 308 -2.80 -6.99 8.17
C LEU A 308 -2.02 -8.28 7.89
N TYR A 309 -2.66 -9.43 8.10
CA TYR A 309 -2.05 -10.72 7.82
C TYR A 309 -1.67 -10.90 6.33
N LEU A 310 -2.53 -10.42 5.41
CA LEU A 310 -2.25 -10.44 3.99
C LEU A 310 -1.01 -9.59 3.65
N TRP A 311 -0.94 -8.36 4.16
CA TRP A 311 0.18 -7.44 3.91
C TRP A 311 1.49 -8.02 4.43
N GLU A 312 1.51 -8.57 5.64
CA GLU A 312 2.68 -9.26 6.20
C GLU A 312 3.18 -10.38 5.30
N MET A 313 2.25 -11.17 4.75
CA MET A 313 2.58 -12.27 3.84
C MET A 313 3.14 -11.74 2.52
N MET A 314 2.52 -10.71 1.94
CA MET A 314 2.98 -10.08 0.69
C MET A 314 4.37 -9.46 0.86
N TRP A 315 4.56 -8.64 1.89
CA TRP A 315 5.84 -8.00 2.17
C TRP A 315 6.93 -9.01 2.49
N ALA A 316 6.63 -10.07 3.24
CA ALA A 316 7.61 -11.13 3.48
C ALA A 316 7.92 -11.96 2.22
N LEU A 317 7.02 -12.03 1.24
CA LEU A 317 7.26 -12.70 -0.04
C LEU A 317 8.13 -11.85 -0.96
N GLU A 318 7.90 -10.54 -0.99
CA GLU A 318 8.58 -9.55 -1.83
C GLU A 318 9.85 -8.95 -1.20
N TYR A 319 10.17 -9.29 0.05
CA TYR A 319 11.26 -8.65 0.79
C TYR A 319 12.60 -8.67 0.04
N ASP A 320 13.16 -7.48 -0.21
CA ASP A 320 14.51 -7.26 -0.73
C ASP A 320 15.41 -6.66 0.37
N PRO A 321 16.51 -7.33 0.76
CA PRO A 321 17.46 -6.80 1.74
C PRO A 321 18.05 -5.42 1.40
N GLU A 322 18.08 -5.04 0.13
CA GLU A 322 18.63 -3.74 -0.31
C GLU A 322 17.59 -2.60 -0.24
N MET A 323 16.32 -2.88 0.11
CA MET A 323 15.27 -1.85 0.14
C MET A 323 15.59 -0.69 1.08
N TYR A 324 16.24 -0.98 2.22
CA TYR A 324 16.60 0.04 3.20
C TYR A 324 17.57 1.07 2.59
N SER A 325 18.64 0.58 1.95
CA SER A 325 19.63 1.43 1.29
C SER A 325 19.00 2.30 0.22
N LEU A 326 18.12 1.72 -0.62
CA LEU A 326 17.39 2.44 -1.66
C LEU A 326 16.49 3.56 -1.12
N TYR A 327 16.02 3.44 0.12
CA TYR A 327 15.15 4.44 0.74
C TYR A 327 15.90 5.52 1.53
N GLU A 328 17.17 5.30 1.85
CA GLU A 328 18.03 6.29 2.51
C GLU A 328 18.90 7.08 1.51
N GLU A 329 19.02 6.61 0.26
CA GLU A 329 19.64 7.39 -0.81
C GLU A 329 18.79 8.64 -1.13
N PRO A 330 19.36 9.86 -1.11
CA PRO A 330 18.63 11.06 -1.47
C PRO A 330 18.20 10.99 -2.94
N GLU A 331 16.91 11.22 -3.20
CA GLU A 331 16.35 11.37 -4.54
C GLU A 331 16.93 12.65 -5.18
N PHE A 332 18.10 12.56 -5.81
CA PHE A 332 18.63 13.68 -6.60
C PHE A 332 17.74 13.90 -7.83
N GLU A 333 17.17 15.10 -7.93
CA GLU A 333 16.56 15.64 -9.13
C GLU A 333 17.61 15.70 -10.26
N GLY A 334 17.30 15.10 -11.42
CA GLY A 334 18.06 15.28 -12.66
C GLY A 334 18.66 14.00 -13.24
N GLU A 335 18.17 13.63 -14.42
CA GLU A 335 18.79 12.78 -15.44
C GLU A 335 19.61 11.56 -14.98
N LYS A 336 19.00 10.38 -15.11
CA LYS A 336 19.72 9.10 -15.13
C LYS A 336 20.79 9.14 -16.23
N THR A 337 22.03 9.38 -15.84
CA THR A 337 23.17 8.98 -16.66
C THR A 337 23.34 7.48 -16.44
N GLU A 338 23.11 6.71 -17.49
CA GLU A 338 23.41 5.28 -17.54
C GLU A 338 24.89 5.05 -17.24
N GLY A 339 25.20 4.54 -16.05
CA GLY A 339 26.56 4.15 -15.73
C GLY A 339 26.79 4.00 -14.24
N SER A 340 26.98 2.74 -13.82
CA SER A 340 27.61 2.34 -12.58
C SER A 340 26.73 2.24 -11.32
N SER A 341 25.98 1.14 -11.24
CA SER A 341 25.98 0.35 -10.01
C SER A 341 26.22 -1.12 -10.35
N LYS A 342 27.50 -1.53 -10.37
CA LYS A 342 27.84 -2.96 -10.23
C LYS A 342 27.44 -3.37 -8.81
N GLY A 343 26.18 -3.77 -8.65
CA GLY A 343 25.60 -4.17 -7.37
C GLY A 343 26.34 -5.36 -6.78
N LYS A 344 26.66 -5.27 -5.48
CA LYS A 344 27.19 -6.40 -4.69
C LYS A 344 26.26 -7.61 -4.85
N PRO A 345 26.80 -8.85 -4.85
CA PRO A 345 25.97 -10.04 -5.00
C PRO A 345 24.93 -10.13 -3.87
N LYS A 346 23.64 -10.02 -4.22
CA LYS A 346 22.51 -10.12 -3.28
C LYS A 346 22.54 -11.46 -2.55
N SER A 347 22.43 -11.45 -1.23
CA SER A 347 22.33 -12.68 -0.44
C SER A 347 20.95 -13.32 -0.63
N ILE A 348 20.85 -14.27 -1.58
CA ILE A 348 19.62 -15.00 -1.93
C ILE A 348 18.87 -15.53 -0.70
N LYS A 349 19.58 -15.91 0.37
CA LYS A 349 18.96 -16.50 1.57
C LYS A 349 18.11 -15.51 2.37
N GLN A 350 18.38 -14.20 2.28
CA GLN A 350 17.68 -13.14 3.01
C GLN A 350 16.51 -12.53 2.22
N CYS A 351 16.40 -12.82 0.91
CA CYS A 351 15.27 -12.38 0.11
C CYS A 351 13.99 -13.20 0.38
N GLY A 352 12.85 -12.55 0.19
CA GLY A 352 11.53 -13.18 0.18
C GLY A 352 11.41 -14.28 -0.89
N LYS A 353 10.43 -15.18 -0.74
CA LYS A 353 10.30 -16.32 -1.68
C LYS A 353 9.90 -15.90 -3.09
N TYR A 354 9.08 -14.85 -3.22
CA TYR A 354 8.70 -14.31 -4.52
C TYR A 354 9.92 -13.71 -5.20
N GLU A 355 10.65 -12.88 -4.47
CA GLU A 355 11.85 -12.22 -4.96
C GLU A 355 12.95 -13.21 -5.38
N ARG A 356 13.18 -14.26 -4.58
CA ARG A 356 14.07 -15.37 -4.97
C ARG A 356 13.65 -16.08 -6.26
N GLU A 357 12.35 -16.20 -6.53
CA GLU A 357 11.85 -16.85 -7.74
C GLU A 357 12.10 -15.96 -8.96
N ASN A 358 11.93 -14.64 -8.83
CA ASN A 358 12.26 -13.67 -9.89
C ASN A 358 13.74 -13.72 -10.26
N MET A 359 14.62 -13.68 -9.26
CA MET A 359 16.08 -13.75 -9.46
C MET A 359 16.51 -15.01 -10.21
N LYS A 360 15.89 -16.16 -9.93
CA LYS A 360 16.24 -17.44 -10.59
C LYS A 360 15.82 -17.50 -12.05
N ASN A 361 14.74 -16.83 -12.42
CA ASN A 361 14.17 -16.89 -13.76
C ASN A 361 14.66 -15.75 -14.68
N GLY A 362 15.73 -15.03 -14.28
CA GLY A 362 16.38 -14.02 -15.11
C GLY A 362 15.60 -12.73 -15.28
N GLY A 363 14.86 -12.30 -14.25
CA GLY A 363 14.04 -11.08 -14.22
C GLY A 363 14.85 -9.78 -14.23
N ASN A 364 15.77 -9.61 -15.19
CA ASN A 364 16.36 -8.32 -15.54
C ASN A 364 15.57 -7.73 -16.72
N SER A 365 14.26 -7.56 -16.57
CA SER A 365 13.52 -6.58 -17.38
C SER A 365 13.92 -5.18 -16.91
N ALA A 366 13.94 -4.20 -17.82
CA ALA A 366 14.20 -2.80 -17.45
C ALA A 366 13.17 -2.25 -16.43
N GLU A 367 11.98 -2.87 -16.36
CA GLU A 367 10.87 -2.49 -15.46
C GLU A 367 10.83 -3.28 -14.13
N GLY A 368 11.76 -4.21 -13.87
CA GLY A 368 11.75 -5.05 -12.67
C GLY A 368 10.60 -6.09 -12.65
N PRO A 369 10.48 -6.90 -11.59
CA PRO A 369 9.42 -7.91 -11.48
C PRO A 369 8.06 -7.26 -11.16
N LEU A 370 6.99 -7.82 -11.72
CA LEU A 370 5.62 -7.39 -11.41
C LEU A 370 5.31 -7.59 -9.91
N PRO A 371 4.52 -6.72 -9.27
CA PRO A 371 4.13 -6.90 -7.87
C PRO A 371 3.27 -8.16 -7.65
N ILE A 372 3.42 -8.80 -6.50
CA ILE A 372 2.61 -9.97 -6.12
C ILE A 372 1.12 -9.62 -5.96
N SER A 373 0.80 -8.35 -5.69
CA SER A 373 -0.57 -7.84 -5.61
C SER A 373 -1.35 -8.07 -6.90
N VAL A 374 -0.72 -7.92 -8.07
CA VAL A 374 -1.34 -8.19 -9.37
C VAL A 374 -1.67 -9.68 -9.52
N PHE A 375 -0.74 -10.56 -9.13
CA PHE A 375 -0.99 -12.01 -9.11
C PHE A 375 -2.02 -12.43 -8.07
N LEU A 376 -2.19 -11.65 -7.00
CA LEU A 376 -3.23 -11.86 -6.00
C LEU A 376 -4.61 -11.60 -6.60
N VAL A 377 -4.78 -10.48 -7.32
CA VAL A 377 -6.02 -10.20 -8.06
C VAL A 377 -6.28 -11.29 -9.10
N ALA A 378 -5.27 -11.64 -9.90
CA ALA A 378 -5.39 -12.72 -10.89
C ALA A 378 -5.81 -14.06 -10.24
N SER A 379 -5.32 -14.35 -9.03
CA SER A 379 -5.71 -15.55 -8.28
C SER A 379 -7.17 -15.51 -7.85
N VAL A 380 -7.65 -14.35 -7.38
CA VAL A 380 -9.06 -14.16 -7.01
C VAL A 380 -9.97 -14.33 -8.23
N LEU A 381 -9.61 -13.72 -9.36
CA LEU A 381 -10.35 -13.88 -10.62
C LEU A 381 -10.35 -15.34 -11.08
N LYS A 382 -9.20 -16.03 -10.96
CA LYS A 382 -9.10 -17.43 -11.34
C LYS A 382 -9.99 -18.33 -10.48
N ASP A 383 -10.03 -18.10 -9.17
CA ASP A 383 -10.88 -18.85 -8.24
C ASP A 383 -12.38 -18.63 -8.53
N LYS A 384 -12.74 -17.48 -9.11
CA LYS A 384 -14.12 -17.14 -9.51
C LYS A 384 -14.39 -17.33 -11.01
N SER A 385 -13.42 -17.82 -11.77
CA SER A 385 -13.49 -17.97 -13.23
C SER A 385 -14.76 -18.70 -13.66
N SER A 386 -15.09 -19.85 -13.03
CA SER A 386 -16.31 -20.59 -13.36
C SER A 386 -17.57 -19.74 -13.18
N LYS A 387 -17.71 -19.03 -12.05
CA LYS A 387 -18.90 -18.21 -11.74
C LYS A 387 -19.00 -17.02 -12.69
N LEU A 388 -17.88 -16.34 -12.95
CA LEU A 388 -17.80 -15.21 -13.89
C LEU A 388 -18.20 -15.64 -15.30
N MET A 389 -17.72 -16.78 -15.77
CA MET A 389 -18.06 -17.30 -17.11
C MET A 389 -19.55 -17.69 -17.21
N THR A 390 -20.13 -18.28 -16.16
CA THR A 390 -21.50 -18.79 -16.23
C THR A 390 -22.56 -17.74 -15.93
N GLU A 391 -22.29 -16.82 -15.01
CA GLU A 391 -23.30 -15.90 -14.46
C GLU A 391 -23.14 -14.46 -14.97
N ALA A 392 -21.93 -13.98 -15.26
CA ALA A 392 -21.76 -12.59 -15.66
C ALA A 392 -22.26 -12.36 -17.10
N ARG A 393 -23.13 -11.35 -17.26
CA ARG A 393 -23.67 -10.88 -18.54
C ARG A 393 -23.38 -9.40 -18.79
N GLY A 394 -22.84 -8.70 -17.80
CA GLY A 394 -22.29 -7.35 -17.92
C GLY A 394 -21.29 -7.04 -16.78
N LEU A 395 -20.71 -5.85 -16.82
CA LEU A 395 -19.77 -5.38 -15.78
C LEU A 395 -20.39 -5.33 -14.38
N ASP A 396 -21.67 -4.98 -14.27
CA ASP A 396 -22.36 -4.94 -12.98
C ASP A 396 -22.40 -6.31 -12.30
N ASP A 397 -22.59 -7.39 -13.09
CA ASP A 397 -22.53 -8.75 -12.57
C ASP A 397 -21.12 -9.13 -12.13
N VAL A 398 -20.09 -8.70 -12.88
CA VAL A 398 -18.69 -8.90 -12.49
C VAL A 398 -18.41 -8.24 -11.14
N VAL A 399 -18.78 -6.97 -11.00
CA VAL A 399 -18.61 -6.21 -9.75
C VAL A 399 -19.39 -6.86 -8.61
N LYS A 400 -20.63 -7.29 -8.85
CA LYS A 400 -21.45 -7.99 -7.86
C LYS A 400 -20.82 -9.31 -7.41
N ILE A 401 -20.41 -10.15 -8.34
CA ILE A 401 -19.73 -11.44 -8.06
C ILE A 401 -18.45 -11.21 -7.25
N LEU A 402 -17.70 -10.15 -7.56
CA LEU A 402 -16.50 -9.80 -6.81
C LEU A 402 -16.83 -9.20 -5.45
N ASN A 403 -17.88 -8.41 -5.30
CA ASN A 403 -18.29 -7.88 -4.00
C ASN A 403 -18.74 -9.00 -3.05
N ASP A 404 -19.40 -10.06 -3.55
CA ASP A 404 -19.79 -11.24 -2.77
C ASP A 404 -18.59 -11.97 -2.11
N ILE A 405 -17.36 -11.74 -2.61
CA ILE A 405 -16.15 -12.36 -2.05
C ILE A 405 -15.64 -11.62 -0.81
N THR A 406 -16.07 -10.39 -0.61
CA THR A 406 -15.63 -9.50 0.47
C THR A 406 -15.87 -10.17 1.82
N GLY A 407 -14.85 -10.20 2.67
CA GLY A 407 -14.89 -10.88 3.97
C GLY A 407 -14.78 -12.42 3.91
N ASN A 408 -14.85 -13.00 2.71
CA ASN A 408 -14.79 -14.46 2.51
C ASN A 408 -13.46 -14.96 1.94
N LEU A 409 -12.54 -14.05 1.61
CA LEU A 409 -11.20 -14.43 1.16
C LEU A 409 -10.34 -14.95 2.32
N ASP A 410 -9.42 -15.87 2.01
CA ASP A 410 -8.41 -16.38 2.93
C ASP A 410 -7.05 -15.89 2.45
N ALA A 411 -6.40 -15.03 3.23
CA ALA A 411 -5.16 -14.35 2.83
C ALA A 411 -4.05 -15.35 2.47
N LYS A 412 -3.92 -16.45 3.22
CA LYS A 412 -2.88 -17.46 2.98
C LYS A 412 -3.15 -18.25 1.70
N LYS A 413 -4.41 -18.62 1.45
CA LYS A 413 -4.80 -19.29 0.20
C LYS A 413 -4.57 -18.35 -0.99
N ALA A 414 -4.96 -17.09 -0.87
CA ALA A 414 -4.77 -16.08 -1.91
C ALA A 414 -3.28 -15.91 -2.25
N CYS A 415 -2.40 -15.68 -1.27
CA CYS A 415 -0.95 -15.60 -1.53
C CYS A 415 -0.37 -16.90 -2.13
N THR A 416 -0.87 -18.07 -1.71
CA THR A 416 -0.43 -19.36 -2.27
C THR A 416 -0.87 -19.50 -3.72
N GLY A 417 -2.08 -19.08 -4.06
CA GLY A 417 -2.60 -19.02 -5.42
C GLY A 417 -1.81 -18.05 -6.30
N ALA A 418 -1.54 -16.84 -5.80
CA ALA A 418 -0.70 -15.85 -6.46
C ALA A 418 0.69 -16.41 -6.80
N MET A 419 1.38 -17.05 -5.84
CA MET A 419 2.67 -17.69 -6.07
C MET A 419 2.62 -18.80 -7.13
N LYS A 420 1.54 -19.59 -7.17
CA LYS A 420 1.35 -20.63 -8.20
C LYS A 420 1.12 -20.02 -9.57
N LEU A 421 0.30 -18.98 -9.66
CA LEU A 421 0.03 -18.26 -10.91
C LEU A 421 1.28 -17.58 -11.43
N HIS A 422 2.04 -16.92 -10.57
CA HIS A 422 3.33 -16.31 -10.92
C HIS A 422 4.28 -17.33 -11.55
N LYS A 423 4.47 -18.50 -10.92
CA LYS A 423 5.30 -19.58 -11.49
C LYS A 423 4.79 -20.08 -12.84
N LYS A 424 3.47 -20.21 -12.98
CA LYS A 424 2.83 -20.61 -14.23
C LYS A 424 3.04 -19.56 -15.32
N TYR A 425 2.94 -18.28 -14.96
CA TYR A 425 3.14 -17.13 -15.83
C TYR A 425 4.58 -17.10 -16.36
N LEU A 426 5.57 -17.13 -15.45
CA LEU A 426 6.99 -17.16 -15.83
C LEU A 426 7.29 -18.32 -16.79
N LYS A 427 6.81 -19.53 -16.50
CA LYS A 427 7.00 -20.69 -17.40
C LYS A 427 6.38 -20.46 -18.79
N LYS A 428 5.20 -19.86 -18.88
CA LYS A 428 4.55 -19.59 -20.16
C LYS A 428 5.29 -18.50 -20.94
N VAL A 429 5.63 -17.39 -20.29
CA VAL A 429 6.39 -16.30 -20.93
C VAL A 429 7.74 -16.82 -21.44
N LEU A 430 8.45 -17.62 -20.64
CA LEU A 430 9.73 -18.22 -21.04
C LEU A 430 9.60 -19.21 -22.21
N ASN A 431 8.48 -19.92 -22.34
CA ASN A 431 8.26 -20.92 -23.39
C ASN A 431 7.72 -20.31 -24.70
N PHE A 432 6.99 -19.20 -24.63
CA PHE A 432 6.39 -18.56 -25.81
C PHE A 432 7.26 -17.47 -26.44
N PHE A 433 8.24 -16.93 -25.70
CA PHE A 433 9.12 -15.87 -26.19
C PHE A 433 10.59 -16.27 -26.10
N PRO A 434 11.27 -16.59 -27.23
CA PRO A 434 12.72 -16.81 -27.24
C PRO A 434 13.46 -15.53 -26.79
N LEU A 435 14.70 -15.67 -26.29
CA LEU A 435 15.47 -14.59 -25.64
C LEU A 435 15.52 -13.27 -26.43
N SER A 436 15.40 -13.32 -27.77
CA SER A 436 15.46 -12.15 -28.65
C SER A 436 14.21 -11.25 -28.61
N LEU A 437 13.06 -11.74 -28.13
CA LEU A 437 11.80 -11.00 -28.05
C LEU A 437 11.47 -10.50 -26.64
N ARG A 438 12.37 -10.71 -25.66
CA ARG A 438 12.19 -10.27 -24.27
C ARG A 438 12.24 -8.75 -24.08
N PHE A 439 12.58 -7.99 -25.13
CA PHE A 439 12.77 -6.53 -25.10
C PHE A 439 11.63 -5.76 -25.77
N VAL A 440 10.60 -6.44 -26.26
CA VAL A 440 9.48 -5.75 -26.87
C VAL A 440 8.47 -5.44 -25.77
N SER A 441 8.25 -4.14 -25.54
CA SER A 441 7.19 -3.62 -24.69
C SER A 441 5.86 -4.37 -24.93
N VAL A 442 5.11 -4.63 -23.87
CA VAL A 442 3.79 -5.28 -23.89
C VAL A 442 2.82 -4.57 -24.87
N THR A 443 3.04 -3.28 -25.17
CA THR A 443 2.31 -2.54 -26.22
C THR A 443 2.43 -3.17 -27.62
N SER A 444 3.54 -3.80 -27.96
CA SER A 444 3.67 -4.46 -29.26
C SER A 444 2.95 -5.80 -29.33
N PHE A 445 2.58 -6.43 -28.20
CA PHE A 445 1.79 -7.66 -28.20
C PHE A 445 0.32 -7.39 -28.58
N TYR A 446 -0.21 -6.22 -28.18
CA TYR A 446 -1.53 -5.74 -28.63
C TYR A 446 -1.55 -5.55 -30.15
N LEU A 447 -0.48 -4.96 -30.71
CA LEU A 447 -0.34 -4.81 -32.16
C LEU A 447 -0.09 -6.14 -32.89
N TYR A 448 0.67 -7.06 -32.31
CA TYR A 448 1.00 -8.34 -32.96
C TYR A 448 -0.17 -9.33 -33.00
N THR A 449 -1.03 -9.32 -31.99
CA THR A 449 -2.21 -10.22 -31.94
C THR A 449 -3.42 -9.66 -32.68
N HIS A 450 -3.46 -8.36 -33.00
CA HIS A 450 -4.53 -7.72 -33.77
C HIS A 450 -4.19 -7.42 -35.23
N ASN A 451 -2.94 -7.62 -35.69
CA ASN A 451 -2.53 -7.40 -37.09
C ASN A 451 -2.25 -8.70 -37.87
N GLU A 452 -3.19 -9.64 -37.92
CA GLU A 452 -3.24 -10.63 -39.03
C GLU A 452 -4.28 -10.30 -40.11
N THR A 453 -4.85 -9.09 -40.12
CA THR A 453 -5.67 -8.62 -41.25
C THR A 453 -5.43 -7.14 -41.56
N SER A 454 -4.24 -6.80 -42.06
CA SER A 454 -4.02 -5.70 -43.04
C SER A 454 -2.53 -5.54 -43.34
N LEU A 455 -1.98 -6.53 -44.06
CA LEU A 455 -0.89 -6.27 -44.99
C LEU A 455 -1.55 -5.92 -46.33
N ALA A 456 -1.98 -4.67 -46.49
CA ALA A 456 -2.18 -4.03 -47.78
C ALA A 456 -2.47 -2.52 -47.59
N VAL A 457 -1.74 -1.72 -48.37
CA VAL A 457 -2.05 -0.33 -48.78
C VAL A 457 -1.43 0.80 -47.93
N PHE A 458 -0.36 1.34 -48.55
CA PHE A 458 0.40 2.60 -48.38
C PHE A 458 1.31 2.79 -47.17
#